data_AF-A0A937B6R6-F1
#
_entry.id   AF-A0A937B6R6-F1
#
_cell.length_a   1.000
_cell.length_b   1.000
_cell.length_c   1.000
_cell.angle_alpha   90.00
_cell.angle_beta   90.00
_cell.angle_gamma   90.00
#
_symmetry.space_group_name_H-M   'P 1'
#
loop_
_entity.id
_entity.type
_entity.pdbx_description
1 polymer ?
#
loop_
_entity_poly.entity_id
_entity_poly.type
_entity_poly.pdbx_seq_one_letter_code
_entity_poly.pdbx_strand_id
1 'polypeptide(L)'
;MSADLQNTLPLSQRKFDYFFVVMFSLFFITSMIADMVPTLTGELQPDHPNLLMQANYDYAYGCDPLFLHPPVWMRFVTGLSAFVYGPFYLVLVYAFIKGKNWIHVPAIMYGTAISVITGVIVFGVEFFGEPEWRCQNIPKFLSLNTPYVLIPILLIVRMRKPYPFTRKF
;
A
#
# COMPACT_ATOMS: atom_id res chain seq x y z
N MET A 1 4.32 31.41 -3.19
CA MET A 1 5.12 30.18 -2.95
C MET A 1 6.12 30.31 -1.78
N SER A 2 6.36 31.50 -1.21
CA SER A 2 7.36 31.74 -0.15
C SER A 2 6.84 31.63 1.31
N ALA A 3 5.55 31.86 1.56
CA ALA A 3 5.00 31.86 2.94
C ALA A 3 4.79 30.44 3.52
N ASP A 4 4.46 29.44 2.70
CA ASP A 4 4.21 28.06 3.16
C ASP A 4 5.47 27.37 3.72
N LEU A 5 6.65 27.71 3.19
CA LEU A 5 7.93 27.16 3.66
C LEU A 5 8.31 27.70 5.04
N GLN A 6 7.95 28.95 5.37
CA GLN A 6 8.32 29.58 6.64
C GLN A 6 7.58 28.98 7.85
N ASN A 7 6.39 28.40 7.64
CA ASN A 7 5.56 27.87 8.72
C ASN A 7 5.50 26.32 8.77
N THR A 8 6.21 25.65 7.87
CA THR A 8 6.27 24.18 7.85
C THR A 8 7.11 23.67 9.02
N LEU A 9 6.53 22.80 9.85
CA LEU A 9 7.23 22.22 10.98
C LEU A 9 8.29 21.21 10.49
N PRO A 10 9.51 21.22 11.05
CA PRO A 10 10.48 20.17 10.77
C PRO A 10 9.96 18.81 11.24
N LEU A 11 10.46 17.73 10.63
CA LEU A 11 10.00 16.37 10.95
C LEU A 11 10.18 16.02 12.44
N SER A 12 11.22 16.54 13.09
CA SER A 12 11.47 16.39 14.53
C SER A 12 10.34 16.92 15.42
N GLN A 13 9.58 17.91 14.93
CA GLN A 13 8.40 18.47 15.62
C GLN A 13 7.10 17.77 15.21
N ARG A 14 7.15 16.86 14.24
CA ARG A 14 6.03 16.04 13.76
C ARG A 14 6.32 14.57 14.05
N LYS A 15 6.50 14.20 15.32
CA LYS A 15 6.99 12.86 15.72
C LYS A 15 6.19 11.69 15.13
N PHE A 16 4.88 11.84 14.95
CA PHE A 16 4.04 10.80 14.34
C PHE A 16 4.30 10.62 12.84
N ASP A 17 4.86 11.62 12.15
CA ASP A 17 5.15 11.54 10.72
C ASP A 17 6.29 10.55 10.40
N TYR A 18 7.14 10.20 11.38
CA TYR A 18 8.12 9.12 11.25
C TYR A 18 7.44 7.76 11.02
N PHE A 19 6.28 7.51 11.64
CA PHE A 19 5.53 6.27 11.43
C PHE A 19 5.16 6.12 9.95
N PHE A 20 4.62 7.15 9.33
CA PHE A 20 4.27 7.13 7.90
C PHE A 20 5.50 6.96 7.00
N VAL A 21 6.62 7.62 7.33
CA VAL A 21 7.88 7.47 6.58
C VAL A 21 8.36 6.03 6.59
N VAL A 22 8.33 5.37 7.75
CA VAL A 22 8.73 3.96 7.88
C VAL A 22 7.73 3.06 7.15
N MET A 23 6.44 3.23 7.40
CA MET A 23 5.42 2.36 6.81
C MET A 23 5.35 2.45 5.29
N PHE A 24 5.41 3.65 4.69
CA PHE A 24 5.39 3.77 3.23
C PHE A 24 6.70 3.32 2.58
N SER A 25 7.85 3.46 3.27
CA SER A 25 9.10 2.83 2.81
C SER A 25 9.00 1.31 2.80
N LEU A 26 8.40 0.72 3.84
CA LEU A 26 8.15 -0.72 3.90
C LEU A 26 7.17 -1.16 2.81
N PHE A 27 6.07 -0.44 2.61
CA PHE A 27 5.09 -0.74 1.56
C PHE A 27 5.70 -0.68 0.16
N PHE A 28 6.60 0.25 -0.10
CA PHE A 28 7.34 0.26 -1.35
C PHE A 28 8.11 -1.04 -1.56
N ILE A 29 8.91 -1.47 -0.56
CA ILE A 29 9.72 -2.68 -0.67
C ILE A 29 8.82 -3.91 -0.85
N THR A 30 7.79 -4.05 -0.01
CA THR A 30 6.91 -5.21 -0.04
C THR A 30 6.07 -5.27 -1.31
N SER A 31 5.52 -4.15 -1.79
CA SER A 31 4.78 -4.12 -3.07
C SER A 31 5.68 -4.41 -4.28
N MET A 32 6.94 -3.95 -4.30
CA MET A 32 7.88 -4.30 -5.37
C MET A 32 8.19 -5.79 -5.40
N ILE A 33 8.26 -6.43 -4.23
CA ILE A 33 8.53 -7.87 -4.12
C ILE A 33 7.27 -8.69 -4.44
N ALA A 34 6.14 -8.33 -3.84
CA ALA A 34 4.90 -9.08 -3.90
C ALA A 34 4.17 -8.92 -5.24
N ASP A 35 4.08 -7.71 -5.77
CA ASP A 35 3.14 -7.38 -6.84
C ASP A 35 3.79 -7.36 -8.22
N MET A 36 5.11 -7.12 -8.30
CA MET A 36 5.83 -7.01 -9.57
C MET A 36 5.91 -8.36 -10.30
N VAL A 37 6.01 -9.47 -9.55
CA VAL A 37 6.11 -10.82 -10.12
C VAL A 37 4.78 -11.28 -10.73
N PRO A 38 3.64 -11.34 -10.00
CA PRO A 38 2.35 -11.69 -10.59
C PRO A 38 1.98 -10.81 -11.79
N THR A 39 2.39 -9.55 -11.78
CA THR A 39 2.10 -8.61 -12.87
C THR A 39 2.96 -8.85 -14.11
N LEU A 40 4.26 -9.10 -13.97
CA LEU A 40 5.17 -9.25 -15.11
C LEU A 40 5.24 -10.68 -15.65
N THR A 41 5.16 -11.70 -14.78
CA THR A 41 5.33 -13.10 -15.17
C THR A 41 4.01 -13.87 -15.20
N GLY A 42 2.94 -13.34 -14.63
CA GLY A 42 1.58 -13.90 -14.70
C GLY A 42 1.33 -15.14 -13.85
N GLU A 43 2.37 -15.85 -13.43
CA GLU A 43 2.29 -17.08 -12.64
C GLU A 43 3.43 -17.16 -11.60
N LEU A 44 3.08 -17.61 -10.39
CA LEU A 44 4.03 -17.94 -9.33
C LEU A 44 4.44 -19.41 -9.50
N GLN A 45 5.75 -19.69 -9.47
CA GLN A 45 6.28 -21.04 -9.63
C GLN A 45 6.85 -21.57 -8.30
N PRO A 46 6.61 -22.85 -7.96
CA PRO A 46 7.09 -23.45 -6.71
C PRO A 46 8.62 -23.50 -6.59
N ASP A 47 9.31 -23.71 -7.72
CA ASP A 47 10.74 -24.01 -7.74
C ASP A 47 11.60 -22.81 -8.18
N HIS A 48 11.08 -21.60 -8.02
CA HIS A 48 11.78 -20.41 -8.49
C HIS A 48 13.07 -20.17 -7.67
N PRO A 49 14.25 -19.97 -8.32
CA PRO A 49 15.54 -19.86 -7.61
C PRO A 49 15.67 -18.62 -6.71
N ASN A 50 14.76 -17.65 -6.86
CA ASN A 50 14.71 -16.45 -6.03
C ASN A 50 13.83 -16.69 -4.80
N LEU A 51 14.44 -16.63 -3.62
CA LEU A 51 13.78 -16.80 -2.31
C LEU A 51 12.54 -15.91 -2.12
N LEU A 52 12.54 -14.70 -2.68
CA LEU A 52 11.41 -13.78 -2.55
C LEU A 52 10.21 -14.23 -3.39
N MET A 53 10.47 -14.79 -4.56
CA MET A 53 9.42 -15.38 -5.41
C MET A 53 8.89 -16.68 -4.83
N GLN A 54 9.77 -17.47 -4.20
CA GLN A 54 9.35 -18.66 -3.47
C GLN A 54 8.47 -18.29 -2.25
N ALA A 55 8.85 -17.26 -1.48
CA ALA A 55 8.03 -16.76 -0.38
C ALA A 55 6.65 -16.26 -0.84
N ASN A 56 6.56 -15.60 -2.00
CA ASN A 56 5.28 -15.22 -2.60
C ASN A 56 4.45 -16.44 -3.00
N TYR A 57 5.08 -17.47 -3.59
CA TYR A 57 4.41 -18.73 -3.93
C TYR A 57 3.88 -19.42 -2.67
N ASP A 58 4.69 -19.54 -1.61
CA ASP A 58 4.30 -20.16 -0.34
C ASP A 58 3.14 -19.41 0.33
N TYR A 59 3.13 -18.08 0.22
CA TYR A 59 2.01 -17.26 0.66
C TYR A 59 0.76 -17.55 -0.18
N ALA A 60 0.85 -17.48 -1.51
CA ALA A 60 -0.30 -17.67 -2.38
C ALA A 60 -0.89 -19.09 -2.26
N TYR A 61 -0.04 -20.12 -2.27
CA TYR A 61 -0.45 -21.51 -2.12
C TYR A 61 -1.06 -21.83 -0.76
N GLY A 62 -0.45 -21.34 0.32
CA GLY A 62 -0.87 -21.69 1.69
C GLY A 62 -1.92 -20.74 2.30
N CYS A 63 -2.20 -19.59 1.68
CA CYS A 63 -3.03 -18.54 2.27
C CYS A 63 -4.00 -17.93 1.27
N ASP A 64 -3.54 -17.62 0.06
CA ASP A 64 -4.19 -16.65 -0.82
C ASP A 64 -4.14 -17.11 -2.29
N PRO A 65 -5.03 -18.07 -2.66
CA PRO A 65 -5.00 -18.71 -3.97
C PRO A 65 -5.33 -17.74 -5.11
N LEU A 66 -5.93 -16.57 -4.80
CA LEU A 66 -6.22 -15.53 -5.79
C LEU A 66 -4.95 -15.06 -6.51
N PHE A 67 -3.79 -15.10 -5.86
CA PHE A 67 -2.50 -14.72 -6.46
C PHE A 67 -1.80 -15.82 -7.25
N LEU A 68 -2.22 -17.10 -7.14
CA LEU A 68 -1.63 -18.20 -7.92
C LEU A 68 -2.03 -18.12 -9.39
N HIS A 69 -3.32 -17.90 -9.64
CA HIS A 69 -3.90 -17.79 -10.97
C HIS A 69 -4.75 -16.52 -11.05
N PRO A 70 -4.12 -15.33 -11.01
CA PRO A 70 -4.85 -14.09 -10.85
C PRO A 70 -5.74 -13.83 -12.07
N PRO A 71 -7.06 -13.63 -11.90
CA PRO A 71 -7.93 -13.21 -12.97
C PRO A 71 -7.48 -11.84 -13.50
N VAL A 72 -7.90 -11.50 -14.72
CA VAL A 72 -7.44 -10.29 -15.42
C VAL A 72 -7.59 -9.02 -14.57
N TRP A 73 -8.70 -8.86 -13.86
CA TRP A 73 -8.92 -7.71 -12.99
C TRP A 73 -7.90 -7.64 -11.84
N MET A 74 -7.51 -8.78 -11.27
CA MET A 74 -6.54 -8.84 -10.18
C MET A 74 -5.14 -8.45 -10.67
N ARG A 75 -4.79 -8.82 -11.90
CA ARG A 75 -3.54 -8.39 -12.55
C ARG A 75 -3.47 -6.86 -12.72
N PHE A 76 -4.61 -6.21 -13.00
CA PHE A 76 -4.67 -4.75 -13.00
C PHE A 76 -4.49 -4.15 -11.61
N VAL A 77 -5.06 -4.79 -10.57
CA VAL A 77 -4.90 -4.35 -9.17
C VAL A 77 -3.43 -4.47 -8.73
N THR A 78 -2.78 -5.62 -8.95
CA THR A 78 -1.37 -5.82 -8.63
C THR A 78 -0.46 -4.91 -9.47
N GLY A 79 -0.81 -4.70 -10.75
CA GLY A 79 -0.07 -3.79 -11.62
C GLY A 79 -0.18 -2.33 -11.18
N LEU A 80 -1.36 -1.88 -10.74
CA LEU A 80 -1.55 -0.56 -10.15
C LEU A 80 -0.72 -0.41 -8.88
N SER A 81 -0.67 -1.45 -8.05
CA SER A 81 0.17 -1.49 -6.85
C SER A 81 1.65 -1.33 -7.19
N ALA A 82 2.16 -2.14 -8.11
CA ALA A 82 3.57 -2.11 -8.48
C ALA A 82 3.97 -0.80 -9.18
N PHE A 83 3.21 -0.36 -10.19
CA PHE A 83 3.67 0.71 -11.08
C PHE A 83 3.14 2.10 -10.73
N VAL A 84 2.09 2.21 -9.92
CA VAL A 84 1.52 3.50 -9.53
C VAL A 84 1.71 3.73 -8.04
N TYR A 85 1.24 2.83 -7.19
CA TYR A 85 1.33 3.01 -5.74
C TYR A 85 2.76 2.89 -5.22
N GLY A 86 3.54 1.94 -5.72
CA GLY A 86 4.96 1.78 -5.41
C GLY A 86 5.73 3.10 -5.54
N PRO A 87 5.85 3.69 -6.75
CA PRO A 87 6.50 4.99 -6.93
C PRO A 87 5.86 6.10 -6.09
N PHE A 88 4.54 6.10 -5.92
CA PHE A 88 3.85 7.11 -5.12
C PHE A 88 4.20 7.03 -3.62
N TYR A 89 4.54 5.85 -3.09
CA TYR A 89 5.04 5.72 -1.71
C TYR A 89 6.32 6.51 -1.50
N LEU A 90 7.24 6.52 -2.47
CA LEU A 90 8.46 7.32 -2.39
C LEU A 90 8.15 8.83 -2.40
N VAL A 91 7.14 9.24 -3.17
CA VAL A 91 6.64 10.62 -3.18
C VAL A 91 6.05 11.01 -1.82
N LEU A 92 5.26 10.12 -1.20
CA LEU A 92 4.75 10.31 0.16
C LEU A 92 5.90 10.45 1.17
N VAL A 93 6.87 9.53 1.15
CA VAL A 93 8.05 9.57 2.03
C VAL A 93 8.78 10.91 1.89
N TYR A 94 9.08 11.33 0.65
CA TYR A 94 9.71 12.62 0.37
C TYR A 94 8.90 13.79 0.94
N ALA A 95 7.59 13.81 0.67
CA ALA A 95 6.71 14.89 1.10
C ALA A 95 6.61 14.97 2.62
N PHE A 96 6.56 13.83 3.33
CA PHE A 96 6.55 13.79 4.79
C PHE A 96 7.86 14.30 5.37
N ILE A 97 9.00 13.83 4.87
CA ILE A 97 10.34 14.28 5.30
C ILE A 97 10.49 15.79 5.12
N LYS A 98 10.10 16.31 3.95
CA LYS A 98 10.25 17.74 3.61
C LYS A 98 9.06 18.62 4.04
N GLY A 99 8.00 18.04 4.60
CA GLY A 99 6.79 18.76 5.02
C GLY A 99 6.04 19.44 3.86
N LYS A 100 5.96 18.79 2.70
CA LYS A 100 5.37 19.38 1.49
C LYS A 100 3.85 19.27 1.50
N ASN A 101 3.15 20.36 1.84
CA ASN A 101 1.68 20.39 1.95
C ASN A 101 0.95 20.07 0.63
N TRP A 102 1.58 20.24 -0.55
CA TRP A 102 0.95 19.89 -1.83
C TRP A 102 0.53 18.42 -1.92
N ILE A 103 1.16 17.53 -1.13
CA ILE A 103 0.84 16.10 -1.09
C ILE A 103 -0.56 15.82 -0.53
N HIS A 104 -1.20 16.80 0.12
CA HIS A 104 -2.48 16.65 0.80
C HIS A 104 -3.54 15.98 -0.08
N VAL A 105 -3.84 16.57 -1.24
CA VAL A 105 -4.90 16.03 -2.13
C VAL A 105 -4.49 14.66 -2.72
N PRO A 106 -3.29 14.50 -3.31
CA PRO A 106 -2.85 13.18 -3.78
C PRO A 106 -2.89 12.08 -2.71
N ALA A 107 -2.51 12.40 -1.47
CA ALA A 107 -2.53 11.45 -0.36
C ALA A 107 -3.94 10.97 -0.01
N ILE A 108 -4.93 11.89 -0.03
CA ILE A 108 -6.34 11.55 0.20
C ILE A 108 -6.87 10.67 -0.95
N MET A 109 -6.55 11.02 -2.19
CA MET A 109 -6.95 10.24 -3.37
C MET A 109 -6.40 8.82 -3.31
N TYR A 110 -5.11 8.67 -3.05
CA TYR A 110 -4.47 7.37 -2.87
C TYR A 110 -5.12 6.57 -1.72
N GLY A 111 -5.28 7.20 -0.56
CA GLY A 111 -5.83 6.51 0.61
C GLY A 111 -7.25 6.02 0.36
N THR A 112 -8.06 6.81 -0.34
CA THR A 112 -9.43 6.45 -0.71
C THR A 112 -9.43 5.30 -1.72
N ALA A 113 -8.58 5.40 -2.76
CA ALA A 113 -8.49 4.38 -3.80
C ALA A 113 -8.13 3.00 -3.24
N ILE A 114 -7.09 2.91 -2.40
CA ILE A 114 -6.72 1.63 -1.76
C ILE A 114 -7.80 1.14 -0.80
N SER A 115 -8.43 2.03 -0.03
CA SER A 115 -9.48 1.62 0.91
C SER A 115 -10.66 0.96 0.18
N VAL A 116 -11.00 1.44 -1.02
CA VAL A 116 -12.05 0.85 -1.85
C VAL A 116 -11.56 -0.40 -2.57
N ILE A 117 -10.43 -0.32 -3.28
CA ILE A 117 -9.95 -1.44 -4.10
C ILE A 117 -9.55 -2.62 -3.21
N THR A 118 -8.64 -2.42 -2.26
CA THR A 118 -8.16 -3.51 -1.39
C THR A 118 -9.15 -3.78 -0.28
N GLY A 119 -9.59 -2.75 0.44
CA GLY A 119 -10.40 -2.90 1.65
C GLY A 119 -11.84 -3.35 1.41
N VAL A 120 -12.41 -3.07 0.23
CA VAL A 120 -13.78 -3.48 -0.11
C VAL A 120 -13.78 -4.57 -1.18
N ILE A 121 -13.14 -4.34 -2.33
CA ILE A 121 -13.24 -5.29 -3.46
C ILE A 121 -12.42 -6.56 -3.19
N VAL A 122 -11.11 -6.43 -2.95
CA VAL A 122 -10.25 -7.61 -2.73
C VAL A 122 -10.69 -8.36 -1.47
N PHE A 123 -10.87 -7.67 -0.34
CA PHE A 123 -11.35 -8.33 0.88
C PHE A 123 -12.74 -8.95 0.70
N GLY A 124 -13.61 -8.32 -0.09
CA GLY A 124 -14.91 -8.88 -0.43
C GLY A 124 -14.80 -10.21 -1.18
N VAL A 125 -13.94 -10.29 -2.20
CA VAL A 125 -13.67 -11.54 -2.93
C VAL A 125 -13.06 -12.60 -2.01
N GLU A 126 -12.07 -12.21 -1.20
CA GLU A 126 -11.34 -13.13 -0.32
C GLU A 126 -12.20 -13.76 0.78
N PHE A 127 -13.21 -13.03 1.28
CA PHE A 127 -14.11 -13.53 2.33
C PHE A 127 -15.42 -14.11 1.80
N PHE A 128 -15.94 -13.59 0.69
CA PHE A 128 -17.31 -13.87 0.23
C PHE A 128 -17.42 -14.30 -1.24
N GLY A 129 -16.32 -14.25 -2.01
CA GLY A 129 -16.30 -14.60 -3.43
C GLY A 129 -16.47 -16.10 -3.69
N GLU A 130 -16.10 -16.53 -4.88
CA GLU A 130 -16.14 -17.93 -5.31
C GLU A 130 -15.12 -18.77 -4.49
N PRO A 131 -15.43 -20.03 -4.12
CA PRO A 131 -14.58 -20.84 -3.25
C PRO A 131 -13.11 -20.95 -3.68
N GLU A 132 -12.85 -20.95 -4.98
CA GLU A 132 -11.52 -20.98 -5.59
C GLU A 132 -10.69 -19.72 -5.34
N TRP A 133 -11.32 -18.58 -5.03
CA TRP A 133 -10.66 -17.29 -4.80
C TRP A 133 -10.61 -16.91 -3.32
N ARG A 134 -11.22 -17.69 -2.44
CA ARG A 134 -11.24 -17.37 -1.00
C ARG A 134 -9.91 -17.69 -0.35
N CYS A 135 -9.48 -16.80 0.54
CA CYS A 135 -8.34 -17.05 1.40
C CYS A 135 -8.57 -18.31 2.25
N GLN A 136 -7.54 -19.15 2.31
CA GLN A 136 -7.56 -20.40 3.07
C GLN A 136 -7.11 -20.20 4.52
N ASN A 137 -6.41 -19.09 4.79
CA ASN A 137 -5.90 -18.74 6.11
C ASN A 137 -6.21 -17.28 6.45
N ILE A 138 -7.42 -17.03 6.96
CA ILE A 138 -7.92 -15.71 7.32
C ILE A 138 -6.97 -14.95 8.27
N PRO A 139 -6.46 -15.53 9.37
CA PRO A 139 -5.54 -14.81 10.25
C PRO A 139 -4.26 -14.35 9.55
N LYS A 140 -3.64 -15.21 8.74
CA LYS A 140 -2.42 -14.87 7.99
C LYS A 140 -2.73 -13.80 6.94
N PHE A 141 -3.82 -13.94 6.19
CA PHE A 141 -4.29 -12.96 5.21
C PHE A 141 -4.49 -11.59 5.86
N LEU A 142 -5.25 -11.52 6.96
CA LEU A 142 -5.50 -10.26 7.66
C LEU A 142 -4.21 -9.65 8.21
N SER A 143 -3.30 -10.44 8.76
CA SER A 143 -2.04 -9.92 9.32
C SER A 143 -1.16 -9.23 8.27
N LEU A 144 -1.18 -9.72 7.03
CA LEU A 144 -0.33 -9.22 5.94
C LEU A 144 -1.02 -8.13 5.13
N ASN A 145 -2.34 -8.19 4.93
CA ASN A 145 -3.06 -7.27 4.05
C ASN A 145 -3.76 -6.12 4.79
N THR A 146 -4.20 -6.31 6.02
CA THR A 146 -4.89 -5.26 6.80
C THR A 146 -4.06 -3.98 6.97
N PRO A 147 -2.73 -4.05 7.17
CA PRO A 147 -1.91 -2.84 7.24
C PRO A 147 -2.05 -1.94 6.00
N TYR A 148 -2.16 -2.52 4.80
CA TYR A 148 -2.34 -1.78 3.55
C TYR A 148 -3.69 -1.07 3.47
N VAL A 149 -4.68 -1.40 4.30
CA VAL A 149 -5.96 -0.68 4.36
C VAL A 149 -5.97 0.32 5.51
N LEU A 150 -5.54 -0.09 6.71
CA LEU A 150 -5.61 0.75 7.89
C LEU A 150 -4.65 1.95 7.84
N ILE A 151 -3.45 1.77 7.30
CA ILE A 151 -2.45 2.85 7.24
C ILE A 151 -2.87 3.94 6.25
N PRO A 152 -3.41 3.62 5.05
CA PRO A 152 -3.96 4.65 4.17
C PRO A 152 -5.20 5.34 4.73
N ILE A 153 -6.06 4.65 5.50
CA ILE A 153 -7.14 5.33 6.25
C ILE A 153 -6.55 6.30 7.28
N LEU A 154 -5.54 5.88 8.03
CA LEU A 154 -4.84 6.73 8.99
C LEU A 154 -4.15 7.92 8.30
N LEU A 155 -3.64 7.73 7.07
CA LEU A 155 -3.12 8.79 6.22
C LEU A 155 -4.21 9.82 5.88
N ILE A 156 -5.41 9.40 5.49
CA ILE A 156 -6.54 10.32 5.25
C ILE A 156 -6.81 11.14 6.51
N VAL A 157 -6.88 10.50 7.68
CA VAL A 157 -7.08 11.19 8.97
C VAL A 157 -5.94 12.18 9.24
N ARG A 158 -4.70 11.81 8.94
CA ARG A 158 -3.53 12.70 9.06
C ARG A 158 -3.61 13.90 8.13
N MET A 159 -4.23 13.73 6.96
CA MET A 159 -4.47 14.76 5.94
C MET A 159 -5.79 15.49 6.12
N ARG A 160 -6.51 15.39 7.25
CA ARG A 160 -7.79 16.08 7.47
C ARG A 160 -7.77 17.62 7.41
N LYS A 161 -6.59 18.24 7.33
CA LYS A 161 -6.41 19.71 7.27
C LYS A 161 -5.66 20.08 5.99
N PRO A 162 -6.03 21.18 5.30
CA PRO A 162 -5.38 21.59 4.04
C PRO A 162 -3.86 21.76 4.12
N TYR A 163 -3.33 22.17 5.28
CA TYR A 163 -1.91 22.34 5.54
C TYR A 163 -1.45 21.40 6.65
N PRO A 164 -1.31 20.09 6.36
CA PRO A 164 -1.08 19.06 7.37
C PRO A 164 0.27 19.18 8.09
N PHE A 165 1.26 19.88 7.53
CA PHE A 165 2.61 19.98 8.09
C PHE A 165 2.92 21.34 8.72
N THR A 166 1.97 22.27 8.68
CA THR A 166 2.14 23.64 9.15
C THR A 166 1.66 23.80 10.59
N ARG A 167 2.32 24.66 11.37
CA ARG A 167 1.88 24.99 12.73
C ARG A 167 0.48 25.62 12.68
N LYS A 168 -0.42 25.22 13.59
CA LYS A 168 -1.61 26.03 13.88
C LYS A 168 -1.14 27.25 14.66
N PHE A 169 -1.55 28.43 14.20
CA PHE A 169 -1.45 29.67 14.97
C PHE A 169 -2.10 29.49 16.34
#